data_AF-A0A8T4G0N8-F1
#
_entry.id   AF-A0A8T4G0N8-F1
#
_cell.length_a   1.000
_cell.length_b   1.000
_cell.length_c   1.000
_cell.angle_alpha   90.00
_cell.angle_beta   90.00
_cell.angle_gamma   90.00
#
_symmetry.space_group_name_H-M   'P 1'
#
loop_
_entity.id
_entity.type
_entity.pdbx_description
1 polymer ?
#
loop_
_entity_poly.entity_id
_entity_poly.type
_entity_poly.pdbx_seq_one_letter_code
_entity_poly.pdbx_strand_id
1 'polypeptide(L)'
;MNRKKLAPSVFGFKKKGIKESFLLAAAVSTPIPLSWLMGIKIVGIDTLLVAAKPSWVAFPVSLNAVVFAIVFWTLIGIVAFALWQAFPYELMHGISPKFAILLIAILWSGLYNTPLLTGKLDPVDVLLFGFLFTWIYHKTRNSVGIIGAYLLNENPLWWTIAASFDNIEMAFLILLVFRTLICVVSLVLVVKHYR
;
A
#
# COMPACT_ATOMS: atom_id res chain seq x y z
N MET A 1 28.72 16.78 15.33
CA MET A 1 28.13 16.86 13.96
C MET A 1 28.94 15.98 13.02
N ASN A 2 28.41 14.80 12.66
CA ASN A 2 29.08 13.89 11.71
C ASN A 2 28.29 13.92 10.39
N ARG A 3 28.64 14.85 9.50
CA ARG A 3 28.07 14.99 8.13
C ARG A 3 28.56 13.89 7.18
N LYS A 4 28.65 12.64 7.65
CA LYS A 4 29.06 11.51 6.81
C LYS A 4 27.83 10.75 6.32
N LYS A 5 27.54 10.96 5.03
CA LYS A 5 26.69 10.16 4.14
C LYS A 5 25.17 10.34 4.28
N LEU A 6 24.69 11.55 3.98
CA LEU A 6 23.52 11.70 3.10
C LEU A 6 23.91 11.29 1.66
N ALA A 7 24.55 10.13 1.49
CA ALA A 7 24.63 9.51 0.18
C ALA A 7 23.24 8.88 0.00
N PRO A 8 22.40 9.42 -0.89
CA PRO A 8 21.02 9.00 -1.01
C PRO A 8 21.01 7.57 -1.54
N SER A 9 20.92 6.60 -0.65
CA SER A 9 20.16 5.39 -0.96
C SER A 9 18.71 5.84 -1.15
N VAL A 10 18.44 6.38 -2.34
CA VAL A 10 17.24 7.09 -2.81
C VAL A 10 16.05 6.78 -1.91
N PHE A 11 15.79 7.57 -0.87
CA PHE A 11 14.60 7.49 0.01
C PHE A 11 14.04 6.07 0.26
N GLY A 12 14.91 5.13 0.65
CA GLY A 12 14.53 3.75 0.97
C GLY A 12 14.64 2.72 -0.15
N PHE A 13 15.13 3.08 -1.34
CA PHE A 13 15.49 2.12 -2.40
C PHE A 13 16.80 1.42 -2.06
N LYS A 14 16.71 0.40 -1.20
CA LYS A 14 17.83 -0.45 -0.78
C LYS A 14 17.51 -1.91 -1.09
N LYS A 15 18.53 -2.69 -1.49
CA LYS A 15 18.39 -4.16 -1.62
C LYS A 15 18.20 -4.83 -0.26
N LYS A 16 18.87 -4.32 0.78
CA LYS A 16 18.75 -4.83 2.15
C LYS A 16 17.45 -4.38 2.78
N GLY A 17 16.76 -5.30 3.48
CA GLY A 17 15.55 -5.00 4.24
C GLY A 17 14.23 -5.07 3.46
N ILE A 18 14.26 -5.40 2.15
CA ILE A 18 13.04 -5.52 1.32
C ILE A 18 12.09 -6.56 1.91
N LYS A 19 12.61 -7.76 2.23
CA LYS A 19 11.81 -8.86 2.79
C LYS A 19 11.13 -8.45 4.10
N GLU A 20 11.90 -7.89 5.04
CA GLU A 20 11.38 -7.49 6.34
C GLU A 20 10.33 -6.37 6.22
N SER A 21 10.62 -5.37 5.38
CA SER A 21 9.71 -4.28 5.06
C SER A 21 8.40 -4.76 4.44
N PHE A 22 8.48 -5.66 3.46
CA PHE A 22 7.32 -6.28 2.84
C PHE A 22 6.50 -7.11 3.83
N LEU A 23 7.14 -7.98 4.62
CA LEU A 23 6.45 -8.83 5.58
C LEU A 23 5.72 -8.01 6.65
N LEU A 24 6.37 -6.98 7.20
CA LEU A 24 5.74 -6.08 8.16
C LEU A 24 4.57 -5.32 7.54
N ALA A 25 4.74 -4.76 6.34
CA ALA A 25 3.70 -4.01 5.65
C ALA A 25 2.51 -4.89 5.26
N ALA A 26 2.76 -6.07 4.68
CA ALA A 26 1.71 -7.04 4.35
C ALA A 26 0.98 -7.53 5.61
N ALA A 27 1.71 -7.77 6.72
CA ALA A 27 1.11 -8.18 7.99
C ALA A 27 0.13 -7.12 8.53
N VAL A 28 0.53 -5.84 8.60
CA VAL A 28 -0.36 -4.78 9.10
C VAL A 28 -1.51 -4.47 8.14
N SER A 29 -1.35 -4.76 6.84
CA SER A 29 -2.42 -4.63 5.84
C SER A 29 -3.44 -5.77 5.85
N THR A 30 -3.23 -6.85 6.62
CA THR A 30 -4.15 -8.01 6.71
C THR A 30 -5.63 -7.66 6.88
N PRO A 31 -6.03 -6.63 7.65
CA PRO A 31 -7.44 -6.24 7.74
C PRO A 31 -8.08 -5.83 6.41
N ILE A 32 -7.31 -5.31 5.44
CA ILE A 32 -7.84 -4.87 4.14
C ILE A 32 -8.39 -6.06 3.32
N PRO A 33 -7.58 -7.05 2.91
CA PRO A 33 -8.10 -8.10 2.04
C PRO A 33 -9.10 -9.00 2.78
N LEU A 34 -9.01 -9.10 4.12
CA LEU A 34 -10.04 -9.73 4.94
C LEU A 34 -11.38 -8.98 4.91
N SER A 35 -11.37 -7.64 5.01
CA SER A 35 -12.61 -6.86 4.94
C SER A 35 -13.26 -6.96 3.57
N TRP A 36 -12.48 -7.07 2.50
CA TRP A 36 -12.98 -7.34 1.15
C TRP A 36 -13.58 -8.74 1.02
N LEU A 37 -12.96 -9.78 1.59
CA LEU A 37 -13.54 -11.13 1.61
C LEU A 37 -14.85 -11.17 2.40
N MET A 38 -14.91 -10.49 3.55
CA MET A 38 -16.15 -10.33 4.32
C MET A 38 -17.19 -9.54 3.51
N GLY A 39 -16.77 -8.49 2.80
CA GLY A 39 -17.62 -7.71 1.91
C GLY A 39 -18.29 -8.57 0.84
N ILE A 40 -17.56 -9.51 0.21
CA ILE A 40 -18.14 -10.45 -0.77
C ILE A 40 -19.30 -11.24 -0.14
N LYS A 41 -19.18 -11.65 1.13
CA LYS A 41 -20.24 -12.39 1.84
C LYS A 41 -21.44 -11.54 2.21
N ILE A 42 -21.25 -10.24 2.43
CA ILE A 42 -22.30 -9.33 2.92
C ILE A 42 -23.05 -8.67 1.75
N VAL A 43 -22.32 -8.12 0.77
CA VAL A 43 -22.88 -7.29 -0.32
C VAL A 43 -22.75 -7.91 -1.71
N GLY A 44 -22.13 -9.09 -1.82
CA GLY A 44 -21.89 -9.78 -3.08
C GLY A 44 -20.66 -9.27 -3.84
N ILE A 45 -20.18 -10.10 -4.78
CA ILE A 45 -18.98 -9.79 -5.57
C ILE A 45 -19.21 -8.66 -6.58
N ASP A 46 -20.41 -8.58 -7.16
CA ASP A 46 -20.75 -7.55 -8.15
C ASP A 46 -20.61 -6.14 -7.59
N THR A 47 -21.13 -5.92 -6.38
CA THR A 47 -21.02 -4.64 -5.66
C THR A 47 -19.56 -4.25 -5.45
N LEU A 48 -18.71 -5.22 -5.08
CA LEU A 48 -17.29 -4.97 -4.85
C LEU A 48 -16.50 -4.77 -6.15
N LEU A 49 -16.89 -5.43 -7.24
CA LEU A 49 -16.31 -5.18 -8.56
C LEU A 49 -16.62 -3.75 -9.03
N VAL A 50 -17.82 -3.25 -8.78
CA VAL A 50 -18.15 -1.84 -9.06
C VAL A 50 -17.29 -0.91 -8.21
N ALA A 51 -17.14 -1.20 -6.91
CA ALA A 51 -16.34 -0.38 -5.99
C ALA A 51 -14.83 -0.39 -6.30
N ALA A 52 -14.29 -1.52 -6.79
CA ALA A 52 -12.87 -1.67 -7.12
C ALA A 52 -12.51 -1.10 -8.50
N LYS A 53 -13.47 -0.90 -9.39
CA LYS A 53 -13.21 -0.49 -10.77
C LYS A 53 -12.53 0.89 -10.83
N PRO A 54 -11.34 1.02 -11.44
CA PRO A 54 -10.76 2.33 -11.72
C PRO A 54 -11.60 3.10 -12.75
N SER A 55 -11.78 4.40 -12.54
CA SER A 55 -12.60 5.27 -13.40
C SER A 55 -12.14 5.36 -14.85
N TRP A 56 -10.84 5.15 -15.09
CA TRP A 56 -10.21 5.26 -16.41
C TRP A 56 -10.23 3.95 -17.22
N VAL A 57 -10.65 2.81 -16.64
CA VAL A 57 -10.70 1.54 -17.39
C VAL A 57 -12.01 1.40 -18.15
N ALA A 58 -11.89 1.20 -19.47
CA ALA A 58 -12.98 0.83 -20.36
C ALA A 58 -12.88 -0.65 -20.77
N PHE A 59 -14.03 -1.26 -21.08
CA PHE A 59 -14.10 -2.61 -21.64
C PHE A 59 -14.02 -2.57 -23.18
N PRO A 60 -13.41 -3.58 -23.82
CA PRO A 60 -12.69 -4.71 -23.22
C PRO A 60 -11.33 -4.29 -22.66
N VAL A 61 -10.87 -4.96 -21.58
CA VAL A 61 -9.57 -4.65 -20.97
C VAL A 61 -8.45 -5.30 -21.79
N SER A 62 -7.67 -4.47 -22.47
CA SER A 62 -6.51 -4.92 -23.26
C SER A 62 -5.30 -5.21 -22.38
N LEU A 63 -4.33 -5.98 -22.90
CA LEU A 63 -3.03 -6.17 -22.25
C LEU A 63 -2.32 -4.84 -21.95
N ASN A 64 -2.45 -3.85 -22.84
CA ASN A 64 -1.89 -2.52 -22.65
C ASN A 64 -2.50 -1.82 -21.42
N ALA A 65 -3.79 -2.01 -21.16
CA ALA A 65 -4.44 -1.47 -19.96
C ALA A 65 -3.92 -2.13 -18.67
N VAL A 66 -3.63 -3.43 -18.69
CA VAL A 66 -3.02 -4.16 -17.56
C VAL A 66 -1.60 -3.65 -17.30
N VAL A 67 -0.78 -3.52 -18.34
CA VAL A 67 0.59 -2.99 -18.23
C VAL A 67 0.56 -1.55 -17.69
N PHE A 68 -0.33 -0.71 -18.24
CA PHE A 68 -0.54 0.64 -17.75
C PHE A 68 -0.94 0.66 -16.28
N ALA A 69 -1.87 -0.20 -15.84
CA ALA A 69 -2.27 -0.29 -14.44
C ALA A 69 -1.08 -0.60 -13.51
N ILE A 70 -0.26 -1.58 -13.86
CA ILE A 70 0.92 -1.97 -13.09
C ILE A 70 1.88 -0.79 -12.96
N VAL A 71 2.18 -0.11 -14.07
CA VAL A 71 3.08 1.05 -14.08
C VAL A 71 2.48 2.21 -13.29
N PHE A 72 1.22 2.53 -13.51
CA PHE A 72 0.51 3.62 -12.84
C PHE A 72 0.53 3.45 -11.33
N TRP A 73 0.06 2.31 -10.81
CA TRP A 73 0.02 2.06 -9.37
C TRP A 73 1.42 1.92 -8.76
N THR A 74 2.40 1.41 -9.53
CA THR A 74 3.80 1.43 -9.08
C THR A 74 4.30 2.86 -8.91
N LEU A 75 4.05 3.74 -9.87
CA LEU A 75 4.43 5.16 -9.77
C LEU A 75 3.73 5.87 -8.61
N ILE A 76 2.44 5.62 -8.39
CA ILE A 76 1.70 6.12 -7.23
C ILE A 76 2.36 5.65 -5.93
N GLY A 77 2.69 4.36 -5.81
CA GLY A 77 3.40 3.83 -4.65
C GLY A 77 4.78 4.47 -4.45
N ILE A 78 5.53 4.72 -5.51
CA ILE A 78 6.82 5.41 -5.45
C ILE A 78 6.63 6.83 -4.92
N VAL A 79 5.70 7.60 -5.49
CA VAL A 79 5.41 8.97 -5.03
C VAL A 79 4.99 8.96 -3.56
N ALA A 80 4.02 8.11 -3.20
CA ALA A 80 3.53 7.96 -1.85
C ALA A 80 4.63 7.63 -0.83
N PHE A 81 5.36 6.53 -1.04
CA PHE A 81 6.22 5.99 0.00
C PHE A 81 7.67 6.46 -0.09
N ALA A 82 8.17 6.81 -1.27
CA ALA A 82 9.50 7.38 -1.41
C ALA A 82 9.49 8.90 -1.20
N LEU A 83 8.56 9.63 -1.82
CA LEU A 83 8.56 11.10 -1.81
C LEU A 83 7.73 11.71 -0.69
N TRP A 84 6.55 11.16 -0.38
CA TRP A 84 5.68 11.72 0.67
C TRP A 84 5.88 11.10 2.05
N GLN A 85 6.58 9.97 2.14
CA GLN A 85 6.88 9.31 3.40
C GLN A 85 8.38 9.30 3.70
N ALA A 86 9.18 8.57 2.92
CA ALA A 86 10.59 8.37 3.23
C ALA A 86 11.41 9.67 3.15
N PHE A 87 11.23 10.47 2.10
CA PHE A 87 11.91 11.76 1.95
C PHE A 87 11.69 12.71 3.14
N PRO A 88 10.45 13.09 3.53
CA PRO A 88 10.24 13.97 4.67
C PRO A 88 10.71 13.33 5.97
N TYR A 89 10.59 12.01 6.11
CA TYR A 89 11.14 11.30 7.27
C TYR A 89 12.66 11.55 7.42
N GLU A 90 13.43 11.37 6.35
CA GLU A 90 14.89 11.52 6.39
C GLU A 90 15.31 12.99 6.59
N LEU A 91 14.52 13.95 6.11
CA LEU A 91 14.75 15.38 6.40
C LEU A 91 14.60 15.70 7.89
N MET A 92 13.73 14.99 8.60
CA MET A 92 13.46 15.18 10.03
C MET A 92 14.38 14.37 10.95
N HIS A 93 15.58 13.98 10.51
CA HIS A 93 16.54 13.18 11.31
C HIS A 93 16.97 13.81 12.65
N GLY A 94 16.79 15.12 12.85
CA GLY A 94 17.06 15.82 14.10
C GLY A 94 15.89 15.83 15.11
N ILE A 95 14.75 15.24 14.75
CA ILE A 95 13.51 15.21 15.53
C ILE A 95 13.29 13.80 16.08
N SER A 96 12.56 13.68 17.19
CA SER A 96 12.21 12.36 17.73
C SER A 96 11.44 11.50 16.70
N PRO A 97 11.75 10.21 16.54
CA PRO A 97 11.08 9.35 15.56
C PRO A 97 9.56 9.32 15.71
N LYS A 98 9.05 9.36 16.95
CA LYS A 98 7.61 9.38 17.23
C LYS A 98 6.94 10.63 16.67
N PHE A 99 7.59 11.79 16.85
CA PHE A 99 7.07 13.06 16.33
C PHE A 99 7.18 13.14 14.81
N ALA A 100 8.27 12.63 14.21
CA ALA A 100 8.39 12.54 12.76
C ALA A 100 7.30 11.66 12.12
N ILE A 101 6.98 10.51 12.74
CA ILE A 101 5.88 9.64 12.30
C ILE A 101 4.53 10.37 12.38
N LEU A 102 4.28 11.07 13.49
CA LEU A 102 3.05 11.84 13.67
C LEU A 102 2.91 12.95 12.62
N LEU A 103 3.97 13.71 12.34
CA LEU A 103 3.95 14.77 11.32
C LEU A 103 3.69 14.21 9.92
N ILE A 104 4.25 13.04 9.59
CA ILE A 104 3.97 12.37 8.32
C ILE A 104 2.53 11.90 8.28
N ALA A 105 1.98 11.34 9.36
CA ALA A 105 0.56 10.99 9.41
C ALA A 105 -0.35 12.21 9.18
N ILE A 106 0.00 13.37 9.76
CA ILE A 106 -0.70 14.64 9.50
C ILE A 106 -0.56 15.08 8.04
N LEU A 107 0.64 14.97 7.46
CA LEU A 107 0.87 15.22 6.04
C LEU A 107 -0.02 14.33 5.18
N TRP A 108 -0.11 13.03 5.48
CA TRP A 108 -0.98 12.09 4.77
C TRP A 108 -2.46 12.45 4.88
N SER A 109 -2.93 12.86 6.07
CA SER A 109 -4.28 13.42 6.24
C SER A 109 -4.50 14.65 5.35
N GLY A 110 -3.46 15.44 5.11
CA GLY A 110 -3.51 16.59 4.20
C GLY A 110 -3.29 16.25 2.72
N LEU A 111 -2.65 15.15 2.37
CA LEU A 111 -2.51 14.72 0.98
C LEU A 111 -3.79 14.06 0.48
N TYR A 112 -4.40 13.27 1.34
CA TYR A 112 -5.83 13.02 1.28
C TYR A 112 -6.57 14.28 1.76
N ASN A 113 -6.37 15.46 1.14
CA ASN A 113 -7.19 16.67 1.32
C ASN A 113 -8.43 16.70 0.41
N THR A 114 -8.66 15.63 -0.34
CA THR A 114 -9.98 15.28 -0.88
C THR A 114 -11.11 15.47 0.16
N PRO A 115 -11.02 15.12 1.46
CA PRO A 115 -12.02 15.40 2.48
C PRO A 115 -12.37 16.88 2.67
N LEU A 116 -11.42 17.83 2.51
CA LEU A 116 -11.75 19.26 2.56
C LEU A 116 -12.45 19.74 1.29
N LEU A 117 -12.20 19.08 0.16
CA LEU A 117 -12.78 19.40 -1.15
C LEU A 117 -14.03 18.56 -1.51
N THR A 118 -14.21 17.40 -0.90
CA THR A 118 -15.16 16.34 -1.25
C THR A 118 -15.86 15.73 -0.04
N GLY A 119 -15.53 16.14 1.20
CA GLY A 119 -16.13 15.65 2.45
C GLY A 119 -15.74 14.22 2.85
N LYS A 120 -15.00 13.48 2.03
CA LYS A 120 -14.67 12.07 2.28
C LYS A 120 -13.32 11.92 2.99
N LEU A 121 -13.34 11.81 4.32
CA LEU A 121 -12.18 11.39 5.13
C LEU A 121 -12.04 9.86 5.06
N ASP A 122 -10.84 9.37 4.75
CA ASP A 122 -10.52 7.95 4.85
C ASP A 122 -9.54 7.72 6.02
N PRO A 123 -10.07 7.54 7.25
CA PRO A 123 -9.22 7.40 8.44
C PRO A 123 -8.41 6.09 8.41
N VAL A 124 -8.85 5.09 7.65
CA VAL A 124 -8.15 3.81 7.51
C VAL A 124 -6.87 4.01 6.70
N ASP A 125 -6.95 4.74 5.59
CA ASP A 125 -5.78 5.07 4.76
C ASP A 125 -4.78 5.95 5.51
N VAL A 126 -5.25 6.93 6.30
CA VAL A 126 -4.37 7.77 7.14
C VAL A 126 -3.66 6.92 8.19
N LEU A 127 -4.37 6.03 8.88
CA LEU A 127 -3.78 5.16 9.89
C LEU A 127 -2.78 4.19 9.25
N LEU A 128 -3.14 3.57 8.14
CA LEU A 128 -2.31 2.55 7.52
C LEU A 128 -1.11 3.16 6.80
N PHE A 129 -1.34 4.05 5.85
CA PHE A 129 -0.28 4.63 5.02
C PHE A 129 0.45 5.75 5.75
N GLY A 130 -0.27 6.61 6.46
CA GLY A 130 0.34 7.73 7.17
C GLY A 130 1.11 7.32 8.42
N PHE A 131 0.56 6.40 9.23
CA PHE A 131 1.17 6.04 10.51
C PHE A 131 1.92 4.69 10.46
N LEU A 132 1.24 3.59 10.15
CA LEU A 132 1.82 2.25 10.24
C LEU A 132 2.95 2.03 9.23
N PHE A 133 2.76 2.44 7.98
CA PHE A 133 3.78 2.30 6.94
C PHE A 133 4.99 3.22 7.20
N THR A 134 4.77 4.40 7.76
CA THR A 134 5.86 5.27 8.23
C THR A 134 6.64 4.64 9.39
N TRP A 135 5.96 3.98 10.33
CA TRP A 135 6.62 3.23 11.39
C TRP A 135 7.45 2.05 10.84
N ILE A 136 6.95 1.34 9.84
CA ILE A 136 7.69 0.27 9.16
C ILE A 136 8.90 0.84 8.43
N TYR A 137 8.76 1.99 7.78
CA TYR A 137 9.89 2.67 7.16
C TYR A 137 10.94 3.08 8.19
N HIS A 138 10.53 3.61 9.34
CA HIS A 138 11.45 3.91 10.44
C HIS A 138 12.29 2.69 10.84
N LYS A 139 11.64 1.51 10.96
CA LYS A 139 12.28 0.23 11.33
C LYS A 139 13.22 -0.30 10.26
N THR A 140 12.78 -0.30 9.01
CA THR A 140 13.43 -1.06 7.94
C THR A 140 14.26 -0.20 6.99
N ARG A 141 13.99 1.11 6.95
CA ARG A 141 14.56 2.08 6.01
C ARG A 141 14.47 1.62 4.56
N ASN A 142 13.37 0.95 4.23
CA ASN A 142 13.16 0.32 2.94
C ASN A 142 11.74 0.59 2.42
N SER A 143 11.64 1.39 1.36
CA SER A 143 10.37 1.75 0.72
C SER A 143 9.93 0.72 -0.31
N VAL A 144 10.85 -0.08 -0.86
CA VAL A 144 10.55 -1.08 -1.89
C VAL A 144 9.63 -2.17 -1.34
N GLY A 145 9.90 -2.67 -0.13
CA GLY A 145 9.04 -3.64 0.54
C GLY A 145 7.64 -3.08 0.84
N ILE A 146 7.57 -1.83 1.30
CA ILE A 146 6.30 -1.11 1.53
C ILE A 146 5.51 -0.96 0.23
N ILE A 147 6.15 -0.52 -0.86
CA ILE A 147 5.52 -0.39 -2.18
C ILE A 147 4.98 -1.74 -2.66
N GLY A 148 5.75 -2.82 -2.48
CA GLY A 148 5.28 -4.16 -2.81
C GLY A 148 4.01 -4.56 -2.04
N ALA A 149 3.96 -4.28 -0.74
CA ALA A 149 2.79 -4.56 0.09
C ALA A 149 1.60 -3.65 -0.24
N TYR A 150 1.86 -2.40 -0.63
CA TYR A 150 0.84 -1.49 -1.15
C TYR A 150 0.21 -2.03 -2.44
N LEU A 151 1.03 -2.41 -3.43
CA LEU A 151 0.55 -2.99 -4.69
C LEU A 151 -0.24 -4.28 -4.45
N LEU A 152 0.19 -5.09 -3.47
CA LEU A 152 -0.57 -6.27 -3.04
C LEU A 152 -1.97 -5.91 -2.55
N ASN A 153 -2.22 -4.71 -2.04
CA ASN A 153 -3.50 -4.30 -1.46
C ASN A 153 -4.33 -3.34 -2.34
N GLU A 154 -3.81 -2.91 -3.48
CA GLU A 154 -4.47 -1.94 -4.37
C GLU A 154 -5.59 -2.60 -5.21
N ASN A 155 -6.84 -2.49 -4.77
CA ASN A 155 -7.98 -3.18 -5.41
C ASN A 155 -8.18 -2.80 -6.90
N PRO A 156 -8.16 -1.51 -7.28
CA PRO A 156 -8.09 -1.07 -8.68
C PRO A 156 -7.06 -1.78 -9.57
N LEU A 157 -5.86 -2.05 -9.06
CA LEU A 157 -4.84 -2.80 -9.80
C LEU A 157 -5.31 -4.24 -10.07
N TRP A 158 -5.72 -4.94 -9.02
CA TRP A 158 -6.15 -6.33 -9.13
C TRP A 158 -7.47 -6.51 -9.87
N TRP A 159 -8.35 -5.50 -9.82
CA TRP A 159 -9.55 -5.44 -10.65
C TRP A 159 -9.18 -5.39 -12.14
N THR A 160 -8.22 -4.56 -12.51
CA THR A 160 -7.78 -4.44 -13.91
C THR A 160 -7.15 -5.73 -14.41
N ILE A 161 -6.37 -6.41 -13.56
CA ILE A 161 -5.82 -7.74 -13.86
C ILE A 161 -6.93 -8.77 -13.98
N ALA A 162 -7.91 -8.79 -13.07
CA ALA A 162 -9.05 -9.72 -13.14
C ALA A 162 -9.90 -9.51 -14.39
N ALA A 163 -10.08 -8.26 -14.82
CA ALA A 163 -10.89 -7.88 -15.97
C ALA A 163 -10.28 -8.28 -17.32
N SER A 164 -9.01 -8.71 -17.37
CA SER A 164 -8.41 -9.29 -18.58
C SER A 164 -8.72 -10.78 -18.77
N PHE A 165 -9.44 -11.41 -17.84
CA PHE A 165 -9.91 -12.79 -17.94
C PHE A 165 -11.40 -12.82 -18.33
N ASP A 166 -11.84 -13.94 -18.92
CA ASP A 166 -13.23 -14.12 -19.36
C ASP A 166 -14.23 -14.07 -18.19
N ASN A 167 -13.83 -14.59 -17.02
CA ASN A 167 -14.63 -14.56 -15.80
C ASN A 167 -13.97 -13.67 -14.75
N ILE A 168 -14.32 -12.38 -14.78
CA ILE A 168 -13.78 -11.35 -13.87
C ILE A 168 -14.09 -11.66 -12.40
N GLU A 169 -15.29 -12.16 -12.08
CA GLU A 169 -15.70 -12.48 -10.71
C GLU A 169 -14.79 -13.56 -10.11
N MET A 170 -14.64 -14.68 -10.82
CA MET A 170 -13.80 -15.78 -10.37
C MET A 170 -12.33 -15.36 -10.30
N ALA A 171 -11.83 -14.63 -11.30
CA ALA A 171 -10.46 -14.13 -11.30
C ALA A 171 -10.20 -13.18 -10.12
N PHE A 172 -11.09 -12.22 -9.87
CA PHE A 172 -10.98 -11.27 -8.77
C PHE A 172 -11.02 -11.97 -7.40
N LEU A 173 -11.91 -12.95 -7.22
CA LEU A 173 -11.99 -13.75 -6.00
C LEU A 173 -10.70 -14.54 -5.74
N ILE A 174 -10.17 -15.22 -6.77
CA ILE A 174 -8.91 -15.99 -6.65
C ILE A 174 -7.76 -15.07 -6.25
N LEU A 175 -7.64 -13.92 -6.92
CA LEU A 175 -6.60 -12.93 -6.63
C LEU A 175 -6.76 -12.37 -5.20
N LEU A 176 -7.98 -12.11 -4.75
CA LEU A 176 -8.26 -11.63 -3.39
C LEU A 176 -7.92 -12.68 -2.32
N VAL A 177 -8.24 -13.96 -2.55
CA VAL A 177 -7.86 -15.05 -1.66
C VAL A 177 -6.34 -15.17 -1.60
N PHE A 178 -5.65 -15.14 -2.75
CA PHE A 178 -4.20 -15.17 -2.81
C PHE A 178 -3.54 -14.02 -2.03
N ARG A 179 -4.03 -12.79 -2.21
CA ARG A 179 -3.56 -11.60 -1.48
C ARG A 179 -3.78 -11.74 0.02
N THR A 180 -4.96 -12.23 0.43
CA THR A 180 -5.27 -12.52 1.83
C THR A 180 -4.28 -13.52 2.43
N LEU A 181 -4.00 -14.62 1.71
CA LEU A 181 -3.06 -15.63 2.18
C LEU A 181 -1.66 -15.06 2.39
N ILE A 182 -1.17 -14.22 1.47
CA ILE A 182 0.13 -13.55 1.63
C ILE A 182 0.15 -12.67 2.90
N CYS A 183 -0.89 -11.86 3.13
CA CYS A 183 -0.97 -11.01 4.31
C CYS A 183 -1.04 -11.84 5.62
N VAL A 184 -1.87 -12.88 5.66
CA VAL A 184 -1.99 -13.78 6.83
C VAL A 184 -0.69 -14.53 7.10
N VAL A 185 -0.05 -15.09 6.08
CA VAL A 185 1.26 -15.75 6.23
C VAL A 185 2.30 -14.75 6.74
N SER A 186 2.31 -13.52 6.20
CA SER A 186 3.20 -12.45 6.66
C SER A 186 2.97 -12.12 8.14
N LEU A 187 1.71 -12.02 8.57
CA LEU A 187 1.33 -11.81 9.96
C LEU A 187 1.84 -12.94 10.87
N VAL A 188 1.64 -14.20 10.47
CA VAL A 188 2.13 -15.37 11.23
C VAL A 188 3.65 -15.35 11.35
N LEU A 189 4.36 -15.04 10.26
CA LEU A 189 5.82 -14.96 10.24
C LEU A 189 6.35 -13.84 11.13
N VAL A 190 5.71 -12.66 11.09
CA VAL A 190 6.04 -11.52 11.95
C VAL A 190 5.82 -11.88 13.42
N VAL A 191 4.66 -12.43 13.78
CA VAL A 191 4.34 -12.82 15.17
C VAL A 191 5.33 -13.86 15.69
N LYS A 192 5.71 -14.84 14.87
CA LYS A 192 6.73 -15.84 15.25
C LYS A 192 8.12 -15.25 15.43
N HIS A 193 8.46 -14.18 14.72
CA HIS A 193 9.78 -13.56 14.80
C HIS A 193 9.95 -12.63 16.01
N TYR A 194 8.85 -12.05 16.51
CA TYR A 194 8.84 -11.13 17.66
C TYR A 194 8.32 -11.75 18.97
N ARG A 195 8.07 -13.06 18.98
CA ARG A 195 7.87 -13.87 20.21
C ARG A 195 9.19 -14.48 20.63
#